data_AF-A0A3D8L8R3-F1
#
_entry.id   AF-A0A3D8L8R3-F1
#
_cell.length_a   1.000
_cell.length_b   1.000
_cell.length_c   1.000
_cell.angle_alpha   90.00
_cell.angle_beta   90.00
_cell.angle_gamma   90.00
#
_symmetry.space_group_name_H-M   'P 1'
#
loop_
_entity.id
_entity.type
_entity.pdbx_description
1 polymer ?
#
loop_
_entity_poly.entity_id
_entity_poly.type
_entity_poly.pdbx_seq_one_letter_code
_entity_poly.pdbx_strand_id
1 'polypeptide(L)'
;MTFKRTLGVVLGLCFVGFAVVQYNDPDPALWITIYGIAAALSIAAGFGKVNNTVLAVACVIYAVGVIFWWPEQFEGVGDSMRDASTGLLLKNVEEGRESLGLALCSIAMLSFILVNKLSNSSKTANTAP
;
A
#
# COMPACT_ATOMS: atom_id res chain seq x y z
N MET A 1 7.07 -5.52 -20.67
CA MET A 1 5.61 -5.64 -20.39
C MET A 1 5.30 -6.68 -19.31
N THR A 2 5.99 -7.83 -19.27
CA THR A 2 5.75 -8.91 -18.29
C THR A 2 6.02 -8.50 -16.85
N PHE A 3 7.16 -7.86 -16.56
CA PHE A 3 7.54 -7.42 -15.21
C PHE A 3 6.46 -6.59 -14.51
N LYS A 4 5.94 -5.56 -15.20
CA LYS A 4 4.90 -4.68 -14.65
C LYS A 4 3.62 -5.45 -14.28
N ARG A 5 3.22 -6.43 -15.09
CA ARG A 5 2.06 -7.28 -14.83
C ARG A 5 2.31 -8.18 -13.62
N THR A 6 3.48 -8.82 -13.56
CA THR A 6 3.89 -9.64 -12.41
C THR A 6 3.87 -8.82 -11.13
N LEU A 7 4.47 -7.62 -11.13
CA LEU A 7 4.45 -6.71 -9.99
C LEU A 7 3.03 -6.35 -9.57
N GLY A 8 2.15 -6.03 -10.53
CA GLY A 8 0.73 -5.75 -10.29
C GLY A 8 -0.03 -6.88 -9.61
N VAL A 9 0.15 -8.11 -10.09
CA VAL A 9 -0.51 -9.29 -9.52
C VAL A 9 0.05 -9.62 -8.14
N VAL A 10 1.38 -9.61 -7.97
CA VAL A 10 2.03 -9.91 -6.68
C VAL A 10 1.59 -8.90 -5.62
N LEU A 11 1.74 -7.61 -5.88
CA LEU A 11 1.32 -6.58 -4.92
C LEU A 11 -0.19 -6.60 -4.68
N GLY A 12 -0.99 -6.84 -5.72
CA GLY A 12 -2.43 -7.02 -5.60
C GLY A 12 -2.82 -8.13 -4.64
N LEU A 13 -2.24 -9.32 -4.81
CA LEU A 13 -2.48 -10.46 -3.93
C LEU A 13 -1.94 -10.23 -2.51
N CYS A 14 -0.79 -9.57 -2.36
CA CYS A 14 -0.28 -9.19 -1.04
C CYS A 14 -1.26 -8.27 -0.31
N PHE A 15 -1.80 -7.24 -0.97
CA PHE A 15 -2.77 -6.34 -0.34
C PHE A 15 -4.12 -7.01 -0.08
N VAL A 16 -4.56 -7.97 -0.90
CA VAL A 16 -5.70 -8.84 -0.54
C VAL A 16 -5.39 -9.62 0.73
N GLY A 17 -4.18 -10.18 0.86
CA GLY A 17 -3.73 -10.83 2.09
C GLY A 17 -3.77 -9.89 3.29
N PHE A 18 -3.34 -8.63 3.11
CA PHE A 18 -3.43 -7.60 4.16
C PHE A 18 -4.89 -7.34 4.54
N ALA A 19 -5.79 -7.15 3.58
CA ALA A 19 -7.22 -6.99 3.87
C ALA A 19 -7.79 -8.16 4.69
N VAL A 20 -7.38 -9.40 4.39
CA VAL A 20 -7.85 -10.59 5.12
C VAL A 20 -7.38 -10.60 6.58
N VAL A 21 -6.16 -10.15 6.89
CA VAL A 21 -5.71 -10.13 8.29
C VAL A 21 -6.42 -9.07 9.15
N GLN A 22 -7.01 -8.04 8.53
CA GLN A 22 -7.71 -6.95 9.23
C GLN A 22 -9.05 -7.35 9.83
N TYR A 23 -9.59 -8.53 9.52
CA TYR A 23 -10.78 -9.04 10.25
C TYR A 23 -10.54 -9.18 11.76
N ASN A 24 -9.28 -9.19 12.20
CA ASN A 24 -8.90 -9.23 13.61
C ASN A 24 -8.70 -7.84 14.25
N ASP A 25 -8.82 -6.75 13.48
CA ASP A 25 -8.65 -5.40 13.99
C ASP A 25 -9.96 -4.86 14.59
N PRO A 26 -9.90 -3.81 15.44
CA PRO A 26 -11.07 -3.13 15.98
C PRO A 26 -11.95 -2.48 14.91
N ASP A 27 -11.32 -1.93 13.85
CA ASP A 27 -11.99 -1.23 12.75
C ASP A 27 -11.78 -1.91 11.38
N PRO A 28 -12.26 -3.15 11.21
CA PRO A 28 -11.92 -4.00 10.06
C PRO A 28 -12.41 -3.40 8.73
N ALA A 29 -13.58 -2.77 8.72
CA ALA A 29 -14.21 -2.28 7.48
C ALA A 29 -13.38 -1.18 6.80
N LEU A 30 -12.79 -0.27 7.57
CA LEU A 30 -11.95 0.81 7.05
C LEU A 30 -10.69 0.23 6.39
N TRP A 31 -9.98 -0.62 7.11
CA TRP A 31 -8.70 -1.18 6.64
C TRP A 31 -8.87 -2.17 5.49
N ILE A 32 -9.90 -3.02 5.53
CA ILE A 32 -10.27 -3.88 4.39
C ILE A 32 -10.52 -3.03 3.14
N THR A 33 -11.21 -1.90 3.28
CA THR A 33 -11.49 -1.00 2.16
C THR A 33 -10.22 -0.37 1.62
N ILE A 34 -9.35 0.14 2.49
CA ILE A 34 -8.05 0.75 2.12
C ILE A 34 -7.19 -0.25 1.35
N TYR A 35 -6.97 -1.46 1.90
CA TYR A 35 -6.16 -2.47 1.24
C TYR A 35 -6.83 -3.02 -0.03
N GLY A 36 -8.17 -3.11 -0.06
CA GLY A 36 -8.93 -3.47 -1.24
C GLY A 36 -8.72 -2.49 -2.40
N ILE A 37 -8.71 -1.19 -2.12
CA ILE A 37 -8.40 -0.15 -3.11
C ILE A 37 -6.95 -0.27 -3.58
N ALA A 38 -5.99 -0.45 -2.67
CA ALA A 38 -4.58 -0.66 -3.02
C ALA A 38 -4.37 -1.90 -3.90
N ALA A 39 -5.08 -2.99 -3.61
CA ALA A 39 -5.06 -4.21 -4.40
C ALA A 39 -5.60 -3.97 -5.82
N ALA A 40 -6.79 -3.36 -5.92
CA ALA A 40 -7.43 -3.07 -7.20
C ALA A 40 -6.56 -2.15 -8.07
N LEU A 41 -6.01 -1.08 -7.49
CA LEU A 41 -5.11 -0.16 -8.19
C LEU A 41 -3.82 -0.85 -8.63
N SER A 42 -3.24 -1.74 -7.81
CA SER A 42 -2.01 -2.46 -8.17
C SER A 42 -2.22 -3.39 -9.36
N ILE A 43 -3.32 -4.17 -9.34
CA ILE A 43 -3.67 -5.06 -10.46
C ILE A 43 -3.94 -4.22 -11.71
N ALA A 44 -4.81 -3.21 -11.61
CA ALA A 44 -5.17 -2.37 -12.74
C ALA A 44 -3.95 -1.61 -13.32
N ALA A 45 -3.05 -1.11 -12.47
CA ALA A 45 -1.78 -0.51 -12.88
C ALA A 45 -0.90 -1.52 -13.61
N GLY A 46 -0.77 -2.75 -13.10
CA GLY A 46 -0.04 -3.85 -13.72
C GLY A 46 -0.46 -4.13 -15.16
N PHE A 47 -1.77 -4.05 -15.44
CA PHE A 47 -2.35 -4.20 -16.78
C PHE A 47 -2.41 -2.92 -17.61
N GLY A 48 -1.90 -1.79 -17.09
CA GLY A 48 -1.88 -0.51 -17.80
C GLY A 48 -3.24 0.19 -17.89
N LYS A 49 -4.18 -0.16 -16.99
CA LYS A 49 -5.54 0.39 -16.96
C LYS A 49 -5.70 1.63 -16.07
N VAL A 50 -4.60 2.12 -15.50
CA VAL A 50 -4.58 3.29 -14.59
C VAL A 50 -3.50 4.26 -15.04
N ASN A 51 -3.84 5.55 -15.10
CA ASN A 51 -2.90 6.61 -15.45
C ASN A 51 -2.07 7.05 -14.23
N ASN A 52 -0.97 7.78 -14.49
CA ASN A 52 -0.07 8.23 -13.43
C ASN A 52 -0.71 9.24 -12.46
N THR A 53 -1.72 10.00 -12.89
CA THR A 53 -2.41 10.97 -12.03
C THR A 53 -3.17 10.28 -10.92
N VAL A 54 -3.95 9.24 -11.25
CA VAL A 54 -4.69 8.46 -10.25
C VAL A 54 -3.73 7.79 -9.27
N LEU A 55 -2.63 7.21 -9.77
CA LEU A 55 -1.61 6.62 -8.91
C LEU A 55 -0.93 7.65 -8.01
N ALA A 56 -0.67 8.87 -8.51
CA ALA A 56 -0.06 9.93 -7.73
C ALA A 56 -1.00 10.42 -6.62
N VAL A 57 -2.28 10.60 -6.92
CA VAL A 57 -3.30 10.97 -5.92
C VAL A 57 -3.39 9.89 -4.84
N ALA A 58 -3.50 8.61 -5.21
CA ALA A 58 -3.51 7.52 -4.24
C ALA A 58 -2.23 7.45 -3.41
N CYS A 59 -1.06 7.62 -4.04
CA CYS A 59 0.24 7.67 -3.37
C CYS A 59 0.29 8.75 -2.29
N VAL A 60 -0.17 9.96 -2.61
CA VAL A 60 -0.23 11.10 -1.67
C VAL A 60 -1.24 10.83 -0.56
N ILE A 61 -2.44 10.34 -0.88
CA ILE A 61 -3.45 10.01 0.14
C ILE A 61 -2.90 8.99 1.14
N TYR A 62 -2.27 7.91 0.66
CA TYR A 62 -1.65 6.93 1.55
C TYR A 62 -0.48 7.52 2.33
N ALA A 63 0.37 8.35 1.72
CA ALA A 63 1.48 9.01 2.42
C ALA A 63 1.01 9.97 3.53
N VAL A 64 -0.06 10.73 3.28
CA VAL A 64 -0.71 11.55 4.31
C VAL A 64 -1.29 10.67 5.41
N GLY A 65 -1.90 9.54 5.04
CA GLY A 65 -2.39 8.54 5.98
C GLY A 65 -1.29 8.00 6.91
N VAL A 66 -0.07 7.76 6.40
CA VAL A 66 1.09 7.36 7.23
C VAL A 66 1.31 8.35 8.36
N ILE A 67 1.32 9.65 8.04
CA ILE A 67 1.56 10.72 9.02
C ILE A 67 0.39 10.81 10.00
N PHE A 68 -0.85 10.69 9.49
CA PHE A 68 -2.05 10.83 10.30
C PHE A 68 -2.23 9.68 11.31
N TRP A 69 -1.93 8.45 10.91
CA TRP A 69 -1.99 7.25 11.76
C TRP A 69 -0.65 6.93 12.45
N TRP A 70 0.33 7.82 12.38
CA TRP A 70 1.60 7.57 13.06
C TRP A 70 1.40 7.56 14.58
N PRO A 71 1.90 6.55 15.30
CA PRO A 71 1.72 6.46 16.75
C PRO A 71 2.48 7.58 17.47
N GLU A 72 1.96 8.01 18.61
CA GLU A 72 2.62 9.03 19.45
C GLU A 72 4.03 8.57 19.86
N GLN A 73 4.17 7.27 20.17
CA GLN A 73 5.45 6.62 20.38
C GLN A 73 5.53 5.37 19.53
N PHE A 74 6.55 5.27 18.68
CA PHE A 74 6.77 4.07 17.88
C PHE A 74 7.37 2.96 18.75
N GLU A 75 6.56 1.94 19.04
CA GLU A 75 6.93 0.76 19.83
C GLU A 75 7.30 -0.46 18.97
N GLY A 76 7.31 -0.28 17.64
CA GLY A 76 7.48 -1.37 16.68
C GLY A 76 6.14 -2.00 16.25
N VAL A 77 6.22 -3.17 15.61
CA VAL A 77 5.03 -3.88 15.10
C VAL A 77 4.48 -4.92 16.08
N GLY A 78 5.24 -5.23 17.14
CA GLY A 78 4.87 -6.16 18.22
C GLY A 78 4.60 -7.60 17.76
N ASP A 79 4.72 -8.55 18.69
CA ASP A 79 4.26 -9.92 18.45
C ASP A 79 2.74 -10.07 18.66
N SER A 80 2.12 -9.08 19.31
CA SER A 80 0.67 -9.01 19.55
C SER A 80 0.20 -7.56 19.54
N MET A 81 -1.09 -7.33 19.24
CA MET A 81 -1.75 -6.02 19.39
C MET A 81 -2.46 -5.89 20.73
N ARG A 82 -2.32 -6.87 21.61
CA ARG A 82 -3.04 -6.91 22.88
C ARG A 82 -2.10 -7.31 23.98
N ASP A 83 -2.18 -6.59 25.08
CA ASP A 83 -1.43 -6.92 26.28
C ASP A 83 -1.83 -8.33 26.78
N ALA A 84 -0.83 -9.17 27.04
CA ALA A 84 -1.06 -10.57 27.39
C ALA A 84 -1.74 -10.75 28.76
N SER A 85 -1.61 -9.78 29.66
CA SER A 85 -2.10 -9.86 31.04
C SER A 85 -3.49 -9.26 31.22
N THR A 86 -3.76 -8.15 30.54
CA THR A 86 -4.99 -7.36 30.66
C THR A 86 -5.92 -7.55 29.46
N GLY A 87 -5.40 -8.05 28.35
CA GLY A 87 -6.12 -8.16 27.08
C GLY A 87 -6.41 -6.80 26.42
N LEU A 88 -5.90 -5.69 26.96
CA LEU A 88 -6.13 -4.36 26.40
C LEU A 88 -5.35 -4.15 25.10
N LEU A 89 -5.90 -3.33 24.22
CA LEU A 89 -5.30 -3.00 22.94
C LEU A 89 -4.01 -2.17 23.12
N LEU A 90 -2.94 -2.61 22.47
CA LEU A 90 -1.66 -1.90 22.42
C LEU A 90 -1.73 -0.85 21.30
N LYS A 91 -2.34 0.30 21.63
CA LYS A 91 -2.68 1.36 20.66
C LYS A 91 -1.49 1.80 19.78
N ASN A 92 -0.33 2.04 20.37
CA ASN A 92 0.87 2.47 19.65
C ASN A 92 1.38 1.41 18.65
N VAL A 93 1.24 0.13 19.00
CA VAL A 93 1.62 -1.00 18.14
C VAL A 93 0.65 -1.15 16.97
N GLU A 94 -0.65 -1.03 17.24
CA GLU A 94 -1.70 -1.05 16.23
C GLU A 94 -1.55 0.12 15.23
N GLU A 95 -1.50 1.36 15.72
CA GLU A 95 -1.29 2.56 14.90
C GLU A 95 0.02 2.45 14.10
N GLY A 96 1.09 1.91 14.71
CA GLY A 96 2.35 1.62 14.02
C GLY A 96 2.18 0.65 12.85
N ARG A 97 1.43 -0.45 13.04
CA ARG A 97 1.15 -1.44 11.98
C ARG A 97 0.32 -0.84 10.85
N GLU A 98 -0.73 -0.11 11.19
CA GLU A 98 -1.64 0.55 10.24
C GLU A 98 -0.90 1.59 9.40
N SER A 99 -0.10 2.45 10.05
CA SER A 99 0.72 3.46 9.39
C SER A 99 1.76 2.84 8.45
N LEU A 100 2.44 1.76 8.87
CA LEU A 100 3.38 1.04 8.01
C LEU A 100 2.68 0.36 6.82
N GLY A 101 1.47 -0.17 7.01
CA GLY A 101 0.64 -0.70 5.94
C GLY A 101 0.27 0.35 4.88
N LEU A 102 -0.08 1.57 5.32
CA LEU A 102 -0.29 2.72 4.44
C LEU A 102 1.00 3.12 3.71
N ALA A 103 2.16 3.04 4.36
CA ALA A 103 3.44 3.32 3.73
C ALA A 103 3.72 2.33 2.58
N LEU A 104 3.46 1.04 2.80
CA LEU A 104 3.57 0.01 1.75
C LEU A 104 2.62 0.28 0.58
N CYS A 105 1.38 0.70 0.86
CA CYS A 105 0.43 1.12 -0.19
C CYS A 105 0.96 2.30 -1.00
N SER A 106 1.51 3.32 -0.33
CA SER A 106 2.09 4.49 -0.99
C SER A 106 3.30 4.12 -1.87
N ILE A 107 4.22 3.31 -1.35
CA ILE A 107 5.41 2.83 -2.07
C ILE A 107 5.00 2.01 -3.30
N ALA A 108 3.96 1.17 -3.19
CA ALA A 108 3.44 0.41 -4.32
C ALA A 108 2.96 1.35 -5.45
N MET A 109 2.17 2.37 -5.13
CA MET A 109 1.69 3.35 -6.12
C MET A 109 2.86 4.09 -6.78
N LEU A 110 3.86 4.52 -5.98
CA LEU A 110 5.06 5.17 -6.48
C LEU A 110 5.86 4.26 -7.43
N SER A 111 6.00 2.98 -7.10
CA SER A 111 6.72 2.02 -7.93
C SER A 111 6.13 1.91 -9.34
N PHE A 112 4.79 1.91 -9.47
CA PHE A 112 4.12 1.88 -10.78
C PHE A 112 4.35 3.17 -11.57
N ILE A 113 4.35 4.33 -10.91
CA ILE A 113 4.65 5.61 -11.57
C ILE A 113 6.07 5.60 -12.13
N LEU A 114 7.04 5.13 -11.35
CA LEU A 114 8.45 5.03 -11.77
C LEU A 114 8.61 4.05 -12.94
N VAL A 115 8.01 2.87 -12.86
CA VAL A 115 8.01 1.89 -13.96
C VAL A 115 7.40 2.48 -15.25
N ASN A 116 6.29 3.23 -15.14
CA ASN A 116 5.68 3.89 -16.28
C ASN A 116 6.59 4.95 -16.89
N LYS A 117 7.26 5.77 -16.07
CA LYS A 117 8.21 6.79 -16.55
C LYS A 117 9.40 6.16 -17.27
N LEU A 118 10.03 5.14 -16.68
CA LEU A 118 11.16 4.43 -17.28
C LEU A 118 10.79 3.76 -18.62
N SER A 119 9.58 3.20 -18.71
CA SER A 119 9.07 2.62 -19.95
C SER A 119 8.77 3.65 -21.04
N ASN A 120 8.52 4.92 -20.68
CA ASN A 120 8.28 5.99 -21.64
C ASN A 120 9.61 6.59 -22.14
N SER A 121 10.58 6.82 -21.24
CA SER A 121 11.90 7.34 -21.61
C SER A 121 12.64 6.44 -22.60
N SER A 122 12.56 5.11 -22.41
CA SER A 122 13.15 4.13 -23.33
C SER A 122 12.54 4.16 -24.73
N LYS A 123 11.23 4.42 -24.86
CA LYS A 123 10.58 4.58 -26.17
C LYS A 123 11.07 5.83 -26.89
N THR A 124 11.16 6.95 -26.19
CA THR A 124 11.60 8.23 -26.79
C THR A 124 13.05 8.16 -27.28
N ALA A 125 13.93 7.49 -26.53
CA ALA A 125 15.34 7.30 -26.92
C ALA A 125 15.50 6.45 -28.20
N ASN A 126 14.70 5.40 -28.36
CA ASN A 126 14.75 4.53 -29.54
C ASN A 126 14.13 5.16 -30.81
N THR A 127 13.41 6.28 -30.67
CA THR A 127 12.79 7.02 -31.78
C THR A 127 13.53 8.32 -32.12
N ALA A 128 14.64 8.63 -31.44
CA ALA A 128 15.48 9.78 -31.78
C ALA A 128 16.24 9.51 -33.10
N PRO A 129 16.24 10.46 -34.04
CA PRO A 129 16.85 10.32 -35.37
C PRO A 129 18.39 10.26 -35.32
#